data_AF-G2R2C5-F1
#
_entry.id   AF-G2R2C5-F1
#
_cell.length_a   1.000
_cell.length_b   1.000
_cell.length_c   1.000
_cell.angle_alpha   90.00
_cell.angle_beta   90.00
_cell.angle_gamma   90.00
#
_symmetry.space_group_name_H-M   'P 1'
#
loop_
_entity.id
_entity.type
_entity.pdbx_description
1 polymer ?
#
loop_
_entity_poly.entity_id
_entity_poly.type
_entity_poly.pdbx_seq_one_letter_code
_entity_poly.pdbx_strand_id
1 'polypeptide(L)' 'MGHESASNKSYTSSRTWYCHNCNDGPLNYNLILSCPICDHQRCEFCRVVKVKQPSTH' A
#
# COMPACT_ATOMS: atom_id res chain seq x y z
N MET A 1 6.44 15.63 35.09
CA MET A 1 4.96 15.61 35.12
C MET A 1 4.47 16.34 33.88
N GLY A 2 3.64 15.69 33.05
CA GLY A 2 3.08 16.16 31.77
C GLY A 2 2.80 14.93 30.89
N HIS A 3 1.65 14.24 31.02
CA HIS A 3 0.35 14.49 30.38
C HIS A 3 0.48 14.54 28.85
N GLU A 4 -0.17 13.62 28.12
CA GLU A 4 -1.11 13.95 27.04
C GLU A 4 -1.57 12.71 26.24
N SER A 5 -2.87 12.66 26.06
CA SER A 5 -3.69 11.56 25.59
C SER A 5 -3.86 11.54 24.06
N ALA A 6 -4.22 10.36 23.56
CA ALA A 6 -5.21 10.13 22.50
C ALA A 6 -5.02 10.80 21.11
N SER A 7 -4.76 9.96 20.11
CA SER A 7 -5.40 10.10 18.79
C SER A 7 -5.50 8.73 18.10
N ASN A 8 -6.63 8.05 18.26
CA ASN A 8 -6.99 6.88 17.44
C ASN A 8 -7.33 7.36 16.03
N LYS A 9 -6.31 7.69 15.23
CA LYS A 9 -6.46 7.76 13.79
C LYS A 9 -6.44 6.33 13.28
N SER A 10 -7.59 5.80 12.90
CA SER A 10 -7.69 4.56 12.13
C SER A 10 -7.07 4.79 10.75
N TYR A 11 -5.75 4.77 10.70
CA TYR A 11 -5.01 4.76 9.45
C TYR A 11 -5.28 3.41 8.78
N THR A 12 -6.24 3.35 7.86
CA THR A 12 -6.24 2.27 6.88
C THR A 12 -5.00 2.49 6.02
N SER A 13 -3.89 1.89 6.47
CA SER A 13 -2.61 1.90 5.76
C SER A 13 -2.78 1.06 4.49
N SER A 14 -3.41 1.65 3.49
CA SER A 14 -3.51 1.06 2.17
C SER A 14 -2.10 1.02 1.58
N ARG A 15 -1.63 -0.18 1.30
CA ARG A 15 -0.36 -0.42 0.61
C ARG A 15 -0.71 -0.71 -0.83
N THR A 16 -0.06 -0.03 -1.75
CA THR A 16 -0.14 -0.34 -3.18
C THR A 16 1.21 -0.88 -3.65
N TRP A 17 1.22 -1.62 -4.75
CA TRP A 17 2.44 -2.13 -5.35
C TRP A 17 2.39 -2.02 -6.87
N TYR A 18 3.57 -1.98 -7.48
CA TYR A 18 3.77 -1.93 -8.91
C TYR A 18 4.61 -3.13 -9.33
N CYS A 19 4.17 -3.82 -10.39
CA CYS A 19 4.82 -5.03 -10.87
C CYS A 19 6.18 -4.69 -11.49
N HIS A 20 7.26 -5.35 -11.07
CA HIS A 20 8.59 -5.06 -11.63
C HIS A 20 8.75 -5.54 -13.09
N ASN A 21 7.99 -6.56 -13.49
CA ASN A 21 8.15 -7.23 -14.79
C ASN A 21 7.54 -6.41 -15.95
N CYS A 22 6.38 -5.80 -15.73
CA CYS A 22 5.68 -4.99 -16.73
C CYS A 22 5.51 -3.52 -16.32
N ASN A 23 5.96 -3.14 -15.13
CA ASN A 23 5.81 -1.80 -14.55
C ASN A 23 4.35 -1.33 -14.39
N ASP A 24 3.41 -2.26 -14.31
CA ASP A 24 1.97 -2.00 -14.11
C ASP A 24 1.62 -1.73 -12.64
N GLY A 25 0.67 -0.82 -12.40
CA GLY A 25 0.15 -0.46 -11.07
C GLY A 25 -0.39 0.98 -11.02
N PRO A 26 -0.96 1.42 -9.88
CA PRO A 26 -0.89 0.82 -8.55
C PRO A 26 -1.91 -0.31 -8.29
N LEU A 27 -1.42 -1.47 -7.85
CA LEU A 27 -2.23 -2.62 -7.43
C LEU A 27 -2.39 -2.66 -5.91
N ASN A 28 -3.56 -3.05 -5.39
CA ASN A 28 -3.79 -3.16 -3.95
C ASN A 28 -2.97 -4.31 -3.34
N TYR A 29 -2.05 -4.02 -2.42
CA TYR A 29 -1.14 -5.01 -1.82
C TYR A 29 -1.87 -6.14 -1.08
N ASN A 30 -3.02 -5.85 -0.46
CA ASN A 30 -3.74 -6.86 0.33
C ASN A 30 -4.71 -7.71 -0.51
N LEU A 31 -5.18 -7.18 -1.65
CA LEU A 31 -6.20 -7.83 -2.48
C LEU A 31 -5.60 -8.52 -3.70
N ILE A 32 -4.54 -7.94 -4.28
CA ILE A 32 -3.96 -8.36 -5.54
C ILE A 32 -2.57 -8.92 -5.25
N LEU A 33 -2.45 -10.26 -5.31
CA LEU A 33 -1.21 -10.99 -5.05
C LEU A 33 -0.39 -11.25 -6.32
N SER A 34 -1.00 -11.21 -7.49
CA SER A 34 -0.37 -11.35 -8.81
C SER A 34 -0.77 -10.21 -9.75
N CYS A 35 0.11 -9.86 -10.68
CA CYS A 35 -0.14 -8.79 -11.63
C CYS A 35 -1.17 -9.26 -12.68
N PRO A 36 -2.32 -8.60 -12.85
CA PRO A 36 -3.35 -9.03 -13.79
C PRO A 36 -2.93 -8.92 -15.27
N ILE A 37 -1.85 -8.17 -15.56
CA ILE A 37 -1.38 -7.94 -16.94
C ILE A 37 -0.43 -9.03 -17.42
N CYS A 38 0.53 -9.44 -16.59
CA CYS A 38 1.56 -10.42 -16.95
C CYS A 38 1.49 -11.71 -16.14
N ASP A 39 0.45 -11.85 -15.32
CA ASP A 39 0.22 -12.92 -14.34
C ASP A 39 1.36 -13.13 -13.33
N HIS A 40 2.34 -12.22 -13.30
CA HIS A 40 3.51 -12.34 -12.42
C HIS A 40 3.12 -12.15 -10.96
N GLN A 41 3.41 -13.16 -10.12
CA GLN A 41 3.19 -13.08 -8.69
C GLN A 41 4.06 -11.99 -8.07
N ARG A 42 3.49 -11.20 -7.15
CA ARG A 42 4.23 -10.13 -6.46
C ARG A 42 5.44 -10.70 -5.73
N CYS A 43 6.61 -10.23 -6.14
CA CYS A 43 7.90 -10.56 -5.55
C CYS A 43 8.51 -9.36 -4.79
N GLU A 44 9.63 -9.56 -4.11
CA GLU A 44 10.36 -8.50 -3.38
C GLU A 44 10.89 -7.38 -4.27
N PHE A 45 11.11 -7.66 -5.57
CA PHE A 45 11.54 -6.68 -6.56
C PHE A 45 10.40 -5.74 -7.00
N CYS A 46 9.15 -6.06 -6.67
CA CYS A 46 8.01 -5.20 -6.97
C CYS A 46 8.02 -3.96 -6.08
N ARG A 47 7.77 -2.78 -6.67
CA ARG A 47 7.81 -1.51 -5.94
C ARG A 47 6.56 -1.36 -5.08
N VAL A 48 6.70 -1.41 -3.74
CA VAL A 48 5.59 -1.23 -2.80
C VAL A 48 5.57 0.19 -2.26
N VAL A 49 4.43 0.88 -2.40
CA VAL A 49 4.21 2.24 -1.90
C VAL A 49 3.17 2.21 -0.79
N LYS A 50 3.50 2.79 0.36
CA LYS A 50 2.54 3.00 1.45
C LYS A 50 1.79 4.29 1.17
N VAL A 51 0.52 4.20 0.76
CA VAL A 51 -0.30 5.41 0.62
C VAL A 51 -0.80 5.79 2.01
N LYS A 52 -0.21 6.85 2.56
CA LYS A 52 -0.83 7.58 3.66
C LYS A 52 -1.98 8.33 3.02
N GLN A 53 -3.18 7.77 3.06
CA GLN A 53 -4.37 8.55 2.68
C GLN A 53 -4.41 9.74 3.64
N PRO A 54 -4.28 10.99 3.16
CA PRO A 54 -4.63 12.12 4.00
C PRO A 54 -6.14 12.00 4.22
N SER A 55 -6.56 11.73 5.45
CA SER A 55 -7.94 11.95 5.84
C SER A 55 -8.18 13.46 5.64
N THR A 56 -8.86 13.84 4.55
CA THR A 56 -9.27 15.22 4.29
C THR A 56 -9.97 15.76 5.54
N HIS A 57 -9.49 16.89 6.06
CA HIS A 57 -10.29 17.83 6.84
C HIS A 57 -10.19 19.18 6.13
#